data_AF-A0A643CFF6-F1
#
_entry.id   AF-A0A643CFF6-F1
#
_cell.length_a   1.000
_cell.length_b   1.000
_cell.length_c   1.000
_cell.angle_alpha   90.00
_cell.angle_beta   90.00
_cell.angle_gamma   90.00
#
_symmetry.space_group_name_H-M   'P 1'
#
loop_
_entity.id
_entity.type
_entity.pdbx_description
1 polymer ?
#
loop_
_entity_poly.entity_id
_entity_poly.type
_entity_poly.pdbx_seq_one_letter_code
_entity_poly.pdbx_strand_id
1 'polypeptide(L)'
;MYSAFGKPQGTVARVHIGQVIISIHTKLQNKEHVTEAQLRAKFMFPGHQEIHISKNWGFTKFNADEYENMAAEKRLIPDGCGVKYIPSCGLLDKRLSLMRALALSPPYSCPPINPTFLSKKKIITLLSQISKRLMEEGG
;
A
#
# COMPACT_ATOMS: atom_id res chain seq x y z
N MET A 1 40.27 -23.84 -30.59
CA MET A 1 39.61 -24.70 -29.58
C MET A 1 38.38 -25.31 -30.24
N TYR A 2 38.36 -26.62 -30.44
CA TYR A 2 37.18 -27.35 -30.95
C TYR A 2 36.49 -28.02 -29.75
N SER A 3 35.15 -27.93 -29.67
CA SER A 3 34.29 -28.43 -28.56
C SER A 3 34.45 -27.74 -27.19
N ALA A 4 34.20 -26.43 -27.14
CA ALA A 4 34.16 -25.64 -25.90
C ALA A 4 32.73 -25.21 -25.47
N PHE A 5 31.70 -26.02 -25.79
CA PHE A 5 30.35 -25.72 -25.34
C PHE A 5 30.18 -26.09 -23.86
N GLY A 6 29.85 -25.10 -23.03
CA GLY A 6 29.74 -25.27 -21.58
C GLY A 6 28.44 -25.97 -21.15
N LYS A 7 28.50 -26.67 -20.02
CA LYS A 7 27.31 -27.18 -19.32
C LYS A 7 26.63 -26.03 -18.55
N PRO A 8 25.32 -26.08 -18.31
CA PRO A 8 24.63 -25.04 -17.54
C PRO A 8 25.09 -25.05 -16.08
N GLN A 9 25.65 -23.94 -15.60
CA GLN A 9 26.14 -23.78 -14.23
C GLN A 9 25.13 -23.08 -13.30
N GLY A 10 24.23 -22.26 -13.85
CA GLY A 10 23.26 -21.51 -13.07
C GLY A 10 22.32 -20.65 -13.93
N THR A 11 21.32 -20.07 -13.27
CA THR A 11 20.33 -19.18 -13.89
C THR A 11 20.65 -17.73 -13.53
N VAL A 12 20.44 -16.82 -14.48
CA VAL A 12 20.69 -15.38 -14.29
C VAL A 12 19.45 -14.60 -14.72
N ALA A 13 19.09 -13.57 -13.96
CA ALA A 13 18.08 -12.60 -14.34
C ALA A 13 18.71 -11.48 -15.18
N ARG A 14 18.18 -11.21 -16.37
CA ARG A 14 18.59 -10.09 -17.21
C ARG A 14 17.76 -8.87 -16.84
N VAL A 15 18.42 -7.76 -16.52
CA VAL A 15 17.78 -6.50 -16.10
C VAL A 15 18.21 -5.38 -17.06
N HIS A 16 17.24 -4.64 -17.57
CA HIS A 16 17.47 -3.48 -18.43
C HIS A 16 17.56 -2.17 -17.63
N ILE A 17 18.09 -1.12 -18.26
CA ILE A 17 18.15 0.22 -17.67
C ILE A 17 16.71 0.72 -17.43
N GLY A 18 16.43 1.22 -16.22
CA GLY A 18 15.10 1.67 -15.82
C GLY A 18 14.13 0.56 -15.40
N GLN A 19 14.56 -0.71 -15.41
CA GLN A 19 13.75 -1.81 -14.91
C GLN A 19 13.83 -1.90 -13.38
N VAL A 20 12.67 -2.04 -12.73
CA VAL A 20 12.58 -2.20 -11.26
C VAL A 20 12.97 -3.63 -10.87
N ILE A 21 13.92 -3.76 -9.93
CA ILE A 21 14.39 -5.06 -9.41
C ILE A 21 13.60 -5.46 -8.15
N ILE A 22 13.52 -4.57 -7.16
CA ILE A 22 12.82 -4.77 -5.90
C ILE A 22 11.85 -3.62 -5.69
N SER A 23 10.61 -3.95 -5.29
CA SER A 23 9.57 -2.99 -4.94
C SER A 23 8.99 -3.34 -3.57
N ILE A 24 8.83 -2.35 -2.69
CA ILE A 24 8.32 -2.53 -1.34
C ILE A 24 7.14 -1.58 -1.15
N HIS A 25 6.02 -2.09 -0.63
CA HIS A 25 4.84 -1.29 -0.29
C HIS A 25 4.66 -1.30 1.23
N THR A 26 4.64 -0.11 1.83
CA THR A 26 4.45 0.08 3.28
C THR A 26 3.62 1.33 3.54
N LYS A 27 3.17 1.47 4.79
CA LYS A 27 2.59 2.72 5.29
C LYS A 27 3.61 3.85 5.24
N LEU A 28 3.13 5.09 5.11
CA LEU A 28 3.96 6.29 5.02
C LEU A 28 4.90 6.47 6.23
N GLN A 29 4.48 6.01 7.40
CA GLN A 29 5.26 6.07 8.64
C GLN A 29 6.61 5.32 8.55
N ASN A 30 6.69 4.27 7.75
CA ASN A 30 7.87 3.40 7.69
C ASN A 30 8.81 3.74 6.53
N LYS A 31 8.59 4.88 5.86
CA LYS A 31 9.34 5.29 4.66
C LYS A 31 10.85 5.31 4.87
N GLU A 32 11.29 5.89 5.98
CA GLU A 32 12.72 6.03 6.30
C GLU A 32 13.39 4.67 6.49
N HIS A 33 12.74 3.77 7.24
CA HIS A 33 13.23 2.41 7.47
C HIS A 33 13.34 1.59 6.18
N VAL A 34 12.35 1.72 5.28
CA VAL A 34 12.39 1.04 3.98
C VAL A 34 13.50 1.60 3.09
N THR A 35 13.73 2.90 3.14
CA THR A 35 14.79 3.56 2.36
C THR A 35 16.17 3.05 2.81
N GLU A 36 16.39 2.96 4.13
CA GLU A 36 17.63 2.39 4.68
C GLU A 36 17.80 0.91 4.32
N ALA A 37 16.72 0.11 4.39
CA ALA A 37 16.77 -1.29 4.00
C ALA A 37 17.14 -1.47 2.52
N GLN A 38 16.59 -0.64 1.63
CA GLN A 38 16.94 -0.66 0.20
C GLN A 38 18.38 -0.19 -0.05
N LEU A 39 18.88 0.78 0.71
CA LEU A 39 20.29 1.20 0.64
C LEU A 39 21.23 0.05 1.02
N ARG A 40 20.89 -0.73 2.05
CA ARG A 40 21.67 -1.93 2.42
C ARG A 40 21.58 -3.02 1.36
N ALA A 41 20.39 -3.26 0.81
CA ALA A 41 20.18 -4.26 -0.25
C ALA A 41 20.91 -3.88 -1.55
N LYS A 42 21.00 -2.59 -1.88
CA LYS A 42 21.70 -2.07 -3.07
C LYS A 42 23.13 -2.59 -3.17
N PHE A 43 23.86 -2.72 -2.06
CA PHE A 43 25.24 -3.21 -2.06
C PHE A 43 25.40 -4.66 -2.51
N MET A 44 24.33 -5.46 -2.49
CA MET A 44 24.36 -6.85 -2.95
C MET A 44 24.24 -6.97 -4.47
N PHE A 45 23.85 -5.90 -5.16
CA PHE A 45 23.68 -5.89 -6.61
C PHE A 45 24.88 -5.24 -7.29
N PRO A 46 25.44 -5.86 -8.35
CA PRO A 46 26.53 -5.26 -9.09
C PRO A 46 26.05 -4.06 -9.92
N GLY A 47 26.86 -2.99 -9.97
CA GLY A 47 26.59 -1.78 -10.74
C GLY A 47 25.94 -0.66 -9.94
N HIS A 48 25.39 0.35 -10.62
CA HIS A 48 24.69 1.47 -10.00
C HIS A 48 23.18 1.28 -10.05
N GLN A 49 22.52 1.24 -8.89
CA GLN A 49 21.06 1.20 -8.76
C GLN A 49 20.58 2.47 -8.05
N GLU A 50 19.42 2.97 -8.44
CA GLU A 50 18.79 4.14 -7.85
C GLU A 50 17.55 3.74 -7.06
N ILE A 51 17.32 4.40 -5.92
CA ILE A 51 16.15 4.21 -5.09
C ILE A 51 15.15 5.30 -5.42
N HIS A 52 13.97 4.89 -5.90
CA HIS A 52 12.90 5.81 -6.26
C HIS A 52 11.68 5.60 -5.37
N ILE A 53 11.08 6.70 -4.93
CA ILE A 53 9.77 6.69 -4.27
C ILE A 53 8.72 6.92 -5.34
N SER A 54 7.84 5.93 -5.55
CA SER A 54 6.77 6.03 -6.54
C SER A 54 5.67 6.99 -6.10
N LYS A 55 5.03 7.66 -7.07
CA LYS A 55 3.79 8.43 -6.88
C LYS A 55 2.53 7.57 -6.89
N ASN A 56 2.67 6.33 -7.35
CA ASN A 56 1.58 5.37 -7.46
C ASN A 56 1.13 4.87 -6.09
N TRP A 57 -0.14 4.48 -5.99
CA TRP A 57 -0.68 3.83 -4.82
C TRP A 57 -0.22 2.36 -4.77
N GLY A 58 0.82 2.08 -3.99
CA GLY A 58 1.40 0.75 -3.85
C GLY A 58 1.84 0.15 -5.18
N PHE A 59 1.40 -1.07 -5.48
CA PHE A 59 1.69 -1.77 -6.74
C PHE A 59 0.63 -1.58 -7.83
N THR A 60 -0.23 -0.57 -7.67
CA THR A 60 -1.25 -0.26 -8.68
C THR A 60 -0.70 0.65 -9.78
N LYS A 61 -1.46 0.76 -10.86
CA LYS A 61 -1.14 1.66 -11.98
C LYS A 61 -1.56 3.11 -11.71
N PHE A 62 -2.30 3.35 -10.64
CA PHE A 62 -2.92 4.63 -10.35
C PHE A 62 -2.03 5.46 -9.42
N ASN A 63 -2.06 6.78 -9.59
CA ASN A 63 -1.47 7.70 -8.63
C ASN A 63 -2.22 7.64 -7.28
N ALA A 64 -1.56 8.04 -6.20
CA ALA A 64 -2.19 8.09 -4.87
C ALA A 64 -3.48 8.93 -4.87
N ASP A 65 -3.43 10.14 -5.44
CA ASP A 65 -4.57 11.07 -5.48
C ASP A 65 -5.73 10.53 -6.34
N GLU A 66 -5.41 9.94 -7.49
CA GLU A 66 -6.40 9.32 -8.37
C GLU A 66 -7.06 8.11 -7.72
N TYR A 67 -6.29 7.31 -6.97
CA TYR A 67 -6.79 6.15 -6.26
C TYR A 67 -7.81 6.56 -5.19
N GLU A 68 -7.53 7.60 -4.42
CA GLU A 68 -8.47 8.14 -3.42
C GLU A 68 -9.77 8.63 -4.07
N ASN A 69 -9.66 9.34 -5.20
CA ASN A 69 -10.84 9.79 -5.96
C ASN A 69 -11.67 8.62 -6.49
N MET A 70 -11.04 7.61 -7.11
CA MET A 70 -11.76 6.44 -7.64
C MET A 70 -12.34 5.54 -6.53
N ALA A 71 -11.71 5.51 -5.37
CA ALA A 71 -12.25 4.85 -4.19
C ALA A 71 -13.49 5.58 -3.66
N ALA A 72 -13.47 6.91 -3.60
CA ALA A 72 -14.63 7.73 -3.24
C ALA A 72 -15.78 7.57 -4.25
N GLU A 73 -15.47 7.46 -5.54
CA GLU A 73 -16.43 7.18 -6.63
C GLU A 73 -16.93 5.72 -6.64
N LYS A 74 -16.42 4.84 -5.76
CA LYS A 74 -16.72 3.40 -5.72
C LYS A 74 -16.49 2.72 -7.08
N ARG A 75 -15.37 3.00 -7.75
CA ARG A 75 -14.98 2.34 -9.01
C ARG A 75 -13.96 1.23 -8.84
N LEU A 76 -13.46 1.04 -7.61
CA LEU A 76 -12.42 0.08 -7.26
C LEU A 76 -13.00 -1.03 -6.39
N ILE A 77 -12.81 -2.28 -6.79
CA ILE A 77 -13.18 -3.48 -6.04
C ILE A 77 -11.92 -4.06 -5.40
N PRO A 78 -11.88 -4.24 -4.07
CA PRO A 78 -10.74 -4.88 -3.41
C PRO A 78 -10.72 -6.39 -3.72
N ASP A 79 -9.58 -6.92 -4.15
CA ASP A 79 -9.34 -8.36 -4.40
C ASP A 79 -8.21 -8.89 -3.51
N GLY A 80 -8.31 -8.63 -2.21
CA GLY A 80 -7.27 -8.99 -1.24
C GLY A 80 -6.03 -8.11 -1.39
N CYS A 81 -5.01 -8.58 -2.11
CA CYS A 81 -3.77 -7.82 -2.32
C CYS A 81 -3.85 -6.82 -3.49
N GLY A 82 -4.74 -7.08 -4.45
CA GLY A 82 -4.92 -6.27 -5.65
C GLY A 82 -6.25 -5.52 -5.66
N VAL A 83 -6.46 -4.79 -6.76
CA VAL A 83 -7.69 -4.01 -6.97
C VAL A 83 -8.18 -4.22 -8.40
N LYS A 84 -9.44 -4.60 -8.55
CA LYS A 84 -10.15 -4.60 -9.83
C LYS A 84 -10.76 -3.22 -10.07
N TYR A 85 -10.56 -2.70 -11.28
CA TYR A 85 -11.17 -1.47 -11.73
C TYR A 85 -12.45 -1.77 -12.53
N ILE A 86 -13.51 -1.00 -12.29
CA ILE A 86 -14.73 -1.06 -13.10
C ILE A 86 -14.59 -0.09 -14.27
N PRO A 87 -14.50 -0.60 -15.52
CA PRO A 87 -14.39 0.28 -16.67
C PRO A 87 -15.69 1.01 -16.96
N SER A 88 -15.58 2.26 -17.43
CA SER A 88 -16.70 3.05 -17.94
C SER A 88 -17.25 2.50 -19.26
N CYS A 89 -16.42 1.79 -20.04
CA CYS A 89 -16.76 1.25 -21.35
C CYS A 89 -16.49 -0.27 -21.40
N GLY A 90 -17.38 -1.04 -22.03
CA GLY A 90 -17.25 -2.49 -22.19
C GLY A 90 -18.58 -3.24 -22.14
N LEU A 91 -18.53 -4.57 -22.20
CA LEU A 91 -19.72 -5.42 -22.16
C LEU A 91 -20.50 -5.21 -20.85
N LEU A 92 -21.78 -4.82 -20.98
CA LEU A 92 -22.63 -4.42 -19.87
C LEU A 92 -22.79 -5.50 -18.79
N ASP A 93 -22.87 -6.77 -19.19
CA ASP A 93 -23.03 -7.89 -18.24
C ASP A 93 -21.85 -8.02 -17.28
N LYS A 94 -20.63 -7.86 -17.81
CA LYS A 94 -19.38 -7.89 -17.02
C LYS A 94 -19.28 -6.67 -16.10
N ARG A 95 -19.77 -5.52 -16.54
CA ARG A 95 -19.80 -4.31 -15.72
C ARG A 95 -20.81 -4.44 -14.58
N LEU A 96 -22.00 -4.98 -14.86
CA LEU A 96 -23.06 -5.16 -13.88
C LEU A 96 -22.68 -6.18 -12.79
N SER A 97 -21.98 -7.26 -13.14
CA SER A 97 -21.49 -8.23 -12.16
C SER A 97 -20.45 -7.62 -11.22
N LEU A 98 -19.53 -6.80 -11.73
CA LEU A 98 -18.56 -6.06 -10.93
C LEU A 98 -19.23 -5.01 -10.03
N MET A 99 -20.22 -4.26 -10.55
CA MET A 99 -20.99 -3.31 -9.75
C MET A 99 -21.79 -3.99 -8.63
N ARG A 100 -22.34 -5.18 -8.87
CA ARG A 100 -23.01 -5.98 -7.83
C ARG A 100 -22.04 -6.45 -6.75
N ALA A 101 -20.80 -6.81 -7.11
CA ALA A 101 -19.78 -7.19 -6.15
C ALA A 101 -19.44 -6.03 -5.18
N LEU A 102 -19.47 -4.78 -5.63
CA LEU A 102 -19.33 -3.60 -4.76
C LEU A 102 -20.51 -3.39 -3.81
N ALA A 103 -21.72 -3.74 -4.22
CA ALA A 103 -22.90 -3.61 -3.37
C ALA A 103 -22.92 -4.64 -2.22
N LEU A 104 -22.19 -5.75 -2.39
CA LEU A 104 -22.05 -6.82 -1.40
C LEU A 104 -20.84 -6.64 -0.47
N SER A 105 -19.92 -5.73 -0.77
CA SER A 105 -18.89 -5.39 0.21
C SER A 105 -19.54 -4.67 1.41
N PRO A 106 -19.46 -5.23 2.64
CA PRO A 106 -19.81 -4.49 3.84
C PRO A 106 -19.01 -3.19 3.89
N PRO A 107 -19.45 -2.17 4.65
CA PRO A 107 -18.80 -0.87 4.70
C PRO A 107 -17.41 -1.01 5.33
N TYR A 108 -16.43 -1.40 4.53
CA TYR A 108 -15.05 -1.06 4.81
C TYR A 108 -14.93 0.42 4.45
N SER A 109 -15.42 1.26 5.34
CA SER A 109 -14.56 2.37 5.70
C SER A 109 -13.23 1.71 6.03
N CYS A 110 -12.22 1.89 5.18
CA CYS A 110 -10.90 2.03 5.78
C CYS A 110 -11.12 3.19 6.76
N PRO A 111 -11.14 2.97 8.09
CA PRO A 111 -11.12 4.11 8.98
C PRO A 111 -9.92 4.94 8.52
N PRO A 112 -10.01 6.28 8.48
CA PRO A 112 -8.82 7.08 8.22
C PRO A 112 -7.77 6.63 9.25
N ILE A 113 -6.73 5.91 8.81
CA ILE A 113 -5.62 5.50 9.67
C ILE A 113 -4.68 6.71 9.78
N ASN A 114 -5.24 7.84 10.20
CA ASN A 114 -4.55 8.67 11.16
C ASN A 114 -5.04 8.15 12.51
N PRO A 115 -4.25 7.33 13.24
CA PRO A 115 -4.45 7.31 14.67
C PRO A 115 -4.19 8.75 15.09
N THR A 116 -5.27 9.51 15.34
CA THR A 116 -5.13 10.81 15.99
C THR A 116 -4.39 10.49 17.28
N PHE A 117 -3.13 10.95 17.32
CA PHE A 117 -2.30 10.84 18.48
C PHE A 117 -3.00 11.69 19.54
N LEU A 118 -3.93 11.08 20.29
CA LEU A 118 -4.42 11.64 21.53
C LEU A 118 -3.19 11.69 22.41
N SER A 119 -2.52 12.84 22.37
CA SER A 119 -1.38 13.16 23.20
C SER A 119 -1.64 12.63 24.62
N LYS A 120 -0.64 12.04 25.26
CA LYS A 120 -0.76 11.50 26.64
C LYS A 120 -1.45 12.48 27.59
N LYS A 121 -1.31 13.79 27.34
CA LYS A 121 -2.01 14.85 28.08
C LYS A 121 -3.54 14.75 27.97
N LYS A 122 -4.08 14.47 26.79
CA LYS A 122 -5.53 14.41 26.52
C LYS A 122 -6.20 13.20 27.18
N ILE A 123 -5.47 12.07 27.31
CA ILE A 123 -5.93 10.89 28.06
C ILE A 123 -5.99 11.17 29.56
N ILE A 124 -4.95 11.81 30.12
CA ILE A 124 -4.90 12.17 31.54
C ILE A 124 -6.03 13.15 31.91
N THR A 125 -6.31 14.14 31.06
CA THR A 125 -7.41 15.09 31.29
C THR A 125 -8.77 14.39 31.29
N LEU A 126 -9.00 13.44 30.38
CA LEU A 126 -10.25 12.69 30.29
C LEU A 126 -10.46 11.77 31.50
N LEU A 127 -9.42 11.08 31.96
CA LEU A 127 -9.47 10.26 33.18
C LEU A 127 -9.69 11.10 34.43
N SER A 128 -9.08 12.29 34.51
CA SER A 128 -9.32 13.27 35.57
C SER A 128 -10.78 13.75 35.60
N GLN A 129 -11.38 14.00 34.45
CA GLN A 129 -12.78 14.44 34.34
C GLN A 129 -13.78 13.32 34.69
N ILE A 130 -13.49 12.08 34.33
CA ILE A 130 -14.32 10.92 34.69
C ILE A 130 -14.24 10.65 36.21
N SER A 131 -13.03 10.70 36.79
CA SER A 131 -12.86 10.53 38.24
C SER A 131 -13.60 11.60 39.04
N LYS A 132 -13.66 12.85 38.56
CA LYS A 132 -14.42 13.91 39.23
C LYS A 132 -15.93 13.69 39.17
N ARG A 133 -16.47 13.23 38.03
CA ARG A 133 -17.91 12.92 37.92
C ARG A 133 -18.35 11.77 38.80
N LEU A 134 -17.52 10.73 38.95
CA LEU A 134 -17.82 9.61 39.84
C LEU A 134 -17.80 9.99 41.32
N MET A 135 -17.11 11.08 41.69
CA MET A 135 -17.12 11.60 43.06
C MET A 135 -18.29 12.55 43.34
N GLU A 136 -18.89 13.17 42.31
CA GLU A 136 -20.05 14.07 42.48
C GLU A 136 -21.41 13.35 42.43
N GLU A 137 -21.51 12.18 41.79
CA GLU A 137 -22.75 11.38 41.76
C GLU A 137 -22.87 10.34 42.89
N GLY A 138 -21.90 10.30 43.82
CA GLY A 138 -21.86 9.37 44.95
C GLY A 138 -22.10 10.01 46.32
N GLY A 139 -22.64 11.24 46.38
CA GLY A 139 -22.92 12.00 47.60
C GLY A 139 -24.40 12.28 47.80
#